data_AF-A0A7Y2LZ62-F1
#
_entry.id   AF-A0A7Y2LZ62-F1
#
_cell.length_a   1.000
_cell.length_b   1.000
_cell.length_c   1.000
_cell.angle_alpha   90.00
_cell.angle_beta   90.00
_cell.angle_gamma   90.00
#
_symmetry.space_group_name_H-M   'P 1'
#
loop_
_entity.id
_entity.type
_entity.pdbx_description
1 polymer ?
#
loop_
_entity_poly.entity_id
_entity_poly.type
_entity_poly.pdbx_seq_one_letter_code
_entity_poly.pdbx_strand_id
1 'polypeptide(L)'
;MSLQPDLYDLKFTFEKRYGEILGFQRLVLLGLPQALEQAWDDAKTYGNYAYDADEGDVDSVMHSRVPTTDDEVKKHLGIMLVVRAVALAEYTLAHIAATFFLSPEEVVFKDRKAWRWGSAEQFYSTALRQPFKLNAFGFNAISALRNYYAHSYGVFQDAADARQQQTRIAKLVGASEPSLEERNLRYSDSLAIVSTGSGWDQFAPVVQLGDLATFRLLEITKKTVLAAFDAASTGLLADEELARSKFVRRWQKDHTPQEQPHSQP
;
A
#
# COMPACT_ATOMS: atom_id res chain seq x y z
N MET A 1 9.43 7.14 28.42
CA MET A 1 7.97 7.38 28.43
C MET A 1 7.30 6.10 27.98
N SER A 2 6.34 5.57 28.75
CA SER A 2 5.56 4.40 28.34
C SER A 2 4.47 4.85 27.35
N LEU A 3 4.23 4.07 26.30
CA LEU A 3 3.06 4.25 25.44
C LEU A 3 1.77 4.14 26.28
N GLN A 4 0.71 4.85 25.88
CA GLN A 4 -0.63 4.57 26.40
C GLN A 4 -0.95 3.09 26.14
N PRO A 5 -1.58 2.37 27.09
CA PRO A 5 -1.85 0.93 26.95
C PRO A 5 -2.49 0.56 25.61
N ASP A 6 -3.47 1.36 25.16
CA ASP A 6 -4.18 1.15 23.89
C ASP A 6 -3.28 1.32 22.65
N LEU A 7 -2.32 2.25 22.69
CA LEU A 7 -1.37 2.45 21.60
C LEU A 7 -0.32 1.34 21.55
N TYR A 8 0.05 0.77 22.70
CA TYR A 8 0.97 -0.36 22.75
C TYR A 8 0.36 -1.61 22.11
N ASP A 9 -0.88 -1.97 22.50
CA ASP A 9 -1.58 -3.14 21.93
C ASP A 9 -1.86 -2.96 20.44
N LEU A 10 -2.20 -1.74 20.01
CA LEU A 10 -2.38 -1.41 18.61
C LEU A 10 -1.07 -1.54 17.82
N LYS A 11 0.06 -1.06 18.37
CA LYS A 11 1.38 -1.19 17.75
C LYS A 11 1.78 -2.65 17.60
N PHE A 12 1.63 -3.44 18.67
CA PHE A 12 1.91 -4.88 18.63
C PHE A 12 1.06 -5.60 17.57
N THR A 13 -0.25 -5.30 17.53
CA THR A 13 -1.17 -5.86 16.54
C THR A 13 -0.76 -5.49 15.11
N PHE A 14 -0.42 -4.23 14.88
CA PHE A 14 0.08 -3.76 13.59
C PHE A 14 1.35 -4.51 13.20
N GLU A 15 2.38 -4.55 14.06
CA GLU A 15 3.65 -5.19 13.76
C GLU A 15 3.49 -6.69 13.47
N LYS A 16 2.62 -7.38 14.21
CA LYS A 16 2.28 -8.79 13.95
C LYS A 16 1.64 -8.96 12.57
N ARG A 17 0.57 -8.21 12.26
CA ARG A 17 -0.14 -8.30 10.97
C ARG A 17 0.74 -7.88 9.80
N TYR A 18 1.62 -6.90 10.02
CA TYR A 18 2.58 -6.46 9.03
C TYR A 18 3.67 -7.51 8.79
N GLY A 19 4.12 -8.17 9.85
CA GLY A 19 5.02 -9.32 9.78
C GLY A 19 4.45 -10.47 8.97
N GLU A 20 3.14 -10.74 9.07
CA GLU A 20 2.44 -11.73 8.23
C GLU A 20 2.53 -11.36 6.73
N ILE A 21 2.40 -10.08 6.36
CA ILE A 21 2.52 -9.60 4.97
C ILE A 21 3.95 -9.79 4.44
N LEU A 22 4.95 -9.37 5.22
CA LEU A 22 6.36 -9.54 4.86
C LEU A 22 6.77 -11.01 4.78
N GLY A 23 6.27 -11.84 5.70
CA GLY A 23 6.47 -13.28 5.70
C GLY A 23 5.88 -13.94 4.45
N PHE A 24 4.67 -13.54 4.07
CA PHE A 24 4.04 -14.03 2.84
C PHE A 24 4.83 -13.61 1.58
N GLN A 25 5.30 -12.35 1.51
CA GLN A 25 6.15 -11.91 0.40
C GLN A 25 7.39 -12.82 0.25
N ARG A 26 8.06 -13.13 1.36
CA ARG A 26 9.23 -14.01 1.35
C ARG A 26 8.89 -15.44 0.95
N LEU A 27 7.77 -15.98 1.43
CA LEU A 27 7.31 -17.32 1.05
C LEU A 27 7.06 -17.41 -0.45
N VAL A 28 6.42 -16.39 -1.05
CA VAL A 28 6.22 -16.33 -2.50
C VAL A 28 7.55 -16.28 -3.23
N LEU A 29 8.49 -15.42 -2.83
CA LEU A 29 9.77 -15.32 -3.54
C LEU A 29 10.63 -16.58 -3.49
N LEU A 30 10.58 -17.30 -2.38
CA LEU A 30 11.37 -18.51 -2.18
C LEU A 30 10.69 -19.76 -2.73
N GLY A 31 9.36 -19.84 -2.64
CA GLY A 31 8.59 -21.05 -2.94
C GLY A 31 7.88 -21.04 -4.30
N LEU A 32 7.56 -19.87 -4.86
CA LEU A 32 6.83 -19.79 -6.14
C LEU A 32 7.61 -20.40 -7.31
N PRO A 33 8.93 -20.20 -7.48
CA PRO A 33 9.66 -20.83 -8.58
C PRO A 33 9.56 -22.36 -8.54
N GLN A 34 9.72 -22.95 -7.36
CA GLN A 34 9.62 -24.40 -7.16
C GLN A 34 8.20 -24.92 -7.37
N ALA A 35 7.19 -24.17 -6.93
CA ALA A 35 5.79 -24.52 -7.12
C ALA A 35 5.38 -24.44 -8.60
N LEU A 36 5.89 -23.45 -9.34
CA LEU A 36 5.67 -23.32 -10.78
C LEU A 36 6.39 -24.40 -11.56
N GLU A 37 7.64 -24.72 -11.21
CA GLU A 37 8.38 -25.85 -11.80
C GLU A 37 7.64 -27.17 -11.58
N GLN A 38 7.16 -27.44 -10.35
CA GLN A 38 6.35 -28.61 -10.06
C GLN A 38 5.03 -28.62 -10.83
N ALA A 39 4.33 -27.48 -10.92
CA ALA A 39 3.09 -27.37 -11.69
C ALA A 39 3.33 -27.62 -13.19
N TRP A 40 4.49 -27.18 -13.70
CA TRP A 40 4.95 -27.48 -15.05
C TRP A 40 5.23 -28.97 -15.22
N ASP A 41 5.93 -29.61 -14.29
CA ASP A 41 6.22 -31.05 -14.35
C ASP A 41 4.96 -31.92 -14.23
N ASP A 42 4.05 -31.56 -13.33
CA ASP A 42 2.75 -32.21 -13.17
C ASP A 42 1.94 -32.08 -14.45
N ALA A 43 1.88 -30.88 -15.04
CA ALA A 43 1.15 -30.68 -16.28
C ALA A 43 1.80 -31.45 -17.46
N LYS A 44 3.12 -31.67 -17.49
CA LYS A 44 3.81 -32.52 -18.49
C LYS A 44 3.46 -34.00 -18.29
N THR A 45 3.36 -34.42 -17.03
CA THR A 45 3.10 -35.82 -16.65
C THR A 45 1.65 -36.22 -16.87
N TYR A 46 0.71 -35.31 -16.59
CA TYR A 46 -0.73 -35.57 -16.65
C TYR A 46 -1.43 -34.90 -17.85
N GLY A 47 -0.68 -34.19 -18.70
CA GLY A 47 -1.17 -33.67 -19.95
C GLY A 47 -1.37 -34.80 -20.96
N ASN A 48 -2.60 -34.98 -21.45
CA ASN A 48 -2.86 -35.81 -22.64
C ASN A 48 -2.26 -35.11 -23.88
N TYR A 49 -0.97 -35.30 -24.12
CA TYR A 49 -0.33 -34.88 -25.36
C TYR A 49 -0.56 -35.94 -26.44
N ALA A 50 -0.88 -35.52 -27.66
CA ALA A 50 -0.95 -36.42 -28.79
C ALA A 50 0.43 -37.08 -29.00
N TYR A 51 0.45 -38.32 -29.48
CA TYR A 51 1.66 -39.16 -29.62
C TYR A 51 2.73 -38.55 -30.55
N ASP A 52 2.38 -37.49 -31.28
CA ASP A 52 3.21 -36.81 -32.29
C ASP A 52 3.56 -35.35 -31.91
N ALA A 53 3.27 -34.91 -30.68
CA ALA A 53 3.56 -33.54 -30.24
C ALA A 53 5.08 -33.33 -30.10
N ASP A 54 5.62 -32.29 -30.76
CA ASP A 54 6.99 -31.85 -30.53
C ASP A 54 7.10 -30.97 -29.26
N GLU A 55 8.32 -30.64 -28.83
CA GLU A 55 8.54 -29.81 -27.63
C GLU A 55 7.83 -28.44 -27.72
N GLY A 56 7.64 -27.91 -28.94
CA GLY A 56 6.93 -26.65 -29.17
C GLY A 56 5.42 -26.77 -28.96
N ASP A 57 4.82 -27.89 -29.38
CA ASP A 57 3.40 -28.20 -29.13
C ASP A 57 3.11 -28.42 -27.65
N VAL A 58 4.03 -29.08 -26.93
CA VAL A 58 3.95 -29.25 -25.48
C VAL A 58 4.02 -27.89 -24.79
N ASP A 59 4.99 -27.04 -25.14
CA ASP A 59 5.14 -25.70 -24.55
C ASP A 59 3.93 -24.79 -24.84
N SER A 60 3.35 -24.86 -26.04
CA SER A 60 2.16 -24.10 -26.42
C SER A 60 0.91 -24.52 -25.63
N VAL A 61 0.65 -25.84 -25.54
CA VAL A 61 -0.45 -26.37 -24.72
C VAL A 61 -0.24 -26.05 -23.24
N MET A 62 1.01 -25.99 -22.80
CA MET A 62 1.36 -25.66 -21.41
C MET A 62 1.15 -24.20 -21.06
N HIS A 63 1.56 -23.29 -21.94
CA HIS A 63 1.23 -21.87 -21.81
C HIS A 63 -0.29 -21.61 -21.83
N SER A 64 -1.08 -22.47 -22.49
CA SER A 64 -2.56 -22.36 -22.45
C SER A 64 -3.18 -22.85 -21.13
N ARG A 65 -2.47 -23.70 -20.37
CA ARG A 65 -2.94 -24.30 -19.11
C ARG A 65 -2.40 -23.61 -17.86
N VAL A 66 -1.18 -23.09 -17.91
CA VAL A 66 -0.56 -22.24 -16.89
C VAL A 66 -0.23 -20.89 -17.55
N PRO A 67 -1.23 -20.03 -17.77
CA PRO A 67 -1.12 -18.84 -18.62
C PRO A 67 -0.33 -17.68 -18.01
N THR A 68 0.51 -17.93 -17.01
CA THR A 68 1.26 -16.87 -16.31
C THR A 68 2.69 -17.29 -16.06
N THR A 69 3.62 -16.41 -16.43
CA THR A 69 5.04 -16.53 -16.08
C THR A 69 5.26 -16.26 -14.59
N ASP A 70 6.33 -16.80 -14.02
CA ASP A 70 6.76 -16.52 -12.62
C ASP A 70 6.84 -14.99 -12.36
N ASP A 71 7.36 -14.25 -13.33
CA ASP A 71 7.46 -12.79 -13.29
C ASP A 71 6.09 -12.11 -13.19
N GLU A 72 5.10 -12.52 -13.99
CA GLU A 72 3.75 -11.92 -13.96
C GLU A 72 3.05 -12.19 -12.63
N VAL A 73 3.18 -13.41 -12.10
CA VAL A 73 2.63 -13.76 -10.79
C VAL A 73 3.30 -12.95 -9.69
N LYS A 74 4.64 -12.86 -9.68
CA LYS A 74 5.38 -12.03 -8.72
C LYS A 74 4.97 -10.56 -8.79
N LYS A 75 4.84 -10.01 -9.99
CA LYS A 75 4.45 -8.61 -10.22
C LYS A 75 3.02 -8.31 -9.73
N HIS A 76 2.08 -9.21 -9.98
CA HIS A 76 0.70 -9.07 -9.51
C HIS A 76 0.59 -9.25 -7.98
N LEU A 77 1.27 -10.26 -7.43
CA LEU A 77 1.31 -10.46 -5.97
C LEU A 77 1.96 -9.28 -5.26
N GLY A 78 2.99 -8.67 -5.86
CA GLY A 78 3.64 -7.48 -5.35
C GLY A 78 2.65 -6.32 -5.11
N ILE A 79 1.82 -5.98 -6.11
CA ILE A 79 0.81 -4.93 -5.95
C ILE A 79 -0.28 -5.31 -4.93
N MET A 80 -0.72 -6.57 -4.89
CA MET A 80 -1.67 -7.04 -3.87
C MET A 80 -1.14 -6.89 -2.45
N LEU A 81 0.15 -7.19 -2.24
CA LEU A 81 0.79 -7.06 -0.92
C LEU A 81 0.90 -5.60 -0.51
N VAL A 82 1.31 -4.73 -1.42
CA VAL A 82 1.35 -3.27 -1.17
C VAL A 82 -0.04 -2.73 -0.85
N VAL A 83 -1.08 -3.14 -1.60
CA VAL A 83 -2.48 -2.79 -1.34
C VAL A 83 -2.92 -3.19 0.07
N ARG A 84 -2.64 -4.43 0.46
CA ARG A 84 -2.98 -4.95 1.79
C ARG A 84 -2.25 -4.21 2.89
N ALA A 85 -0.97 -3.91 2.69
CA ALA A 85 -0.16 -3.13 3.63
C ALA A 85 -0.65 -1.70 3.78
N VAL A 86 -1.01 -1.03 2.69
CA VAL A 86 -1.62 0.32 2.71
C VAL A 86 -2.94 0.30 3.47
N ALA A 87 -3.83 -0.67 3.19
CA ALA A 87 -5.12 -0.76 3.87
C ALA A 87 -4.94 -0.95 5.38
N LEU A 88 -4.02 -1.84 5.79
CA LEU A 88 -3.65 -2.02 7.19
C LEU A 88 -3.07 -0.73 7.79
N ALA A 89 -2.18 -0.05 7.08
CA ALA A 89 -1.56 1.19 7.53
C ALA A 89 -2.59 2.31 7.72
N GLU A 90 -3.47 2.55 6.75
CA GLU A 90 -4.52 3.56 6.86
C GLU A 90 -5.49 3.26 8.00
N TYR A 91 -5.88 1.99 8.16
CA TYR A 91 -6.70 1.55 9.29
C TYR A 91 -6.00 1.85 10.63
N THR A 92 -4.72 1.46 10.76
CA THR A 92 -3.95 1.70 11.97
C THR A 92 -3.75 3.18 12.25
N LEU A 93 -3.46 4.00 11.24
CA LEU A 93 -3.34 5.45 11.38
C LEU A 93 -4.65 6.08 11.87
N ALA A 94 -5.79 5.66 11.34
CA ALA A 94 -7.08 6.11 11.87
C ALA A 94 -7.24 5.71 13.35
N HIS A 95 -6.89 4.48 13.73
CA HIS A 95 -6.97 4.03 15.12
C HIS A 95 -6.01 4.76 16.07
N ILE A 96 -4.79 5.10 15.61
CA ILE A 96 -3.86 5.94 16.38
C ILE A 96 -4.50 7.31 16.67
N ALA A 97 -5.13 7.93 15.67
CA ALA A 97 -5.79 9.21 15.90
C ALA A 97 -7.00 9.08 16.83
N ALA A 98 -7.77 7.99 16.69
CA ALA A 98 -8.97 7.73 17.49
C ALA A 98 -8.70 7.72 19.00
N THR A 99 -7.50 7.34 19.46
CA THR A 99 -7.15 7.33 20.89
C THR A 99 -7.19 8.71 21.54
N PHE A 100 -7.21 9.78 20.75
CA PHE A 100 -7.24 11.16 21.21
C PHE A 100 -8.63 11.79 21.23
N PHE A 101 -9.67 11.06 20.83
CA PHE A 101 -11.05 11.56 20.75
C PHE A 101 -11.97 10.79 21.70
N LEU A 102 -12.85 11.50 22.40
CA LEU A 102 -13.91 10.88 23.20
C LEU A 102 -14.99 10.22 22.34
N SER A 103 -15.27 10.78 21.15
CA SER A 103 -16.19 10.23 20.15
C SER A 103 -15.49 10.09 18.80
N PRO A 104 -14.67 9.03 18.61
CA PRO A 104 -13.94 8.82 17.35
C PRO A 104 -14.85 8.65 16.13
N GLU A 105 -16.06 8.14 16.33
CA GLU A 105 -17.04 7.89 15.26
C GLU A 105 -17.50 9.17 14.55
N GLU A 106 -17.51 10.31 15.24
CA GLU A 106 -17.94 11.59 14.65
C GLU A 106 -16.83 12.28 13.85
N VAL A 107 -15.57 11.94 14.15
CA VAL A 107 -14.40 12.67 13.66
C VAL A 107 -13.53 11.82 12.74
N VAL A 108 -13.16 10.63 13.20
CA VAL A 108 -12.19 9.74 12.55
C VAL A 108 -12.88 8.68 11.71
N PHE A 109 -14.03 8.15 12.15
CA PHE A 109 -14.76 7.07 11.47
C PHE A 109 -16.15 7.47 10.95
N LYS A 110 -16.33 8.74 10.61
CA LYS A 110 -17.62 9.29 10.16
C LYS A 110 -18.25 8.44 9.05
N ASP A 111 -19.53 8.09 9.25
CA ASP A 111 -20.31 7.22 8.35
C ASP A 111 -19.67 5.83 8.12
N ARG A 112 -19.03 5.27 9.16
CA ARG A 112 -18.27 4.00 9.13
C ARG A 112 -17.10 4.01 8.14
N LYS A 113 -16.61 5.19 7.78
CA LYS A 113 -15.47 5.38 6.87
C LYS A 113 -14.38 6.14 7.60
N ALA A 114 -13.14 5.68 7.43
CA ALA A 114 -12.00 6.44 7.90
C ALA A 114 -12.00 7.85 7.26
N TRP A 115 -11.59 8.83 8.04
CA TRP A 115 -11.47 10.21 7.62
C TRP A 115 -10.63 10.39 6.36
N ARG A 116 -10.86 11.50 5.66
CA ARG A 116 -10.11 11.81 4.43
C ARG A 116 -8.65 12.07 4.75
N TRP A 117 -7.76 11.70 3.82
CA TRP A 117 -6.32 11.92 3.92
C TRP A 117 -5.94 13.34 4.35
N GLY A 118 -6.60 14.36 3.80
CA GLY A 118 -6.33 15.75 4.16
C GLY A 118 -6.60 16.08 5.63
N SER A 119 -7.61 15.45 6.24
CA SER A 119 -7.90 15.60 7.68
C SER A 119 -6.85 14.88 8.52
N ALA A 120 -6.46 13.67 8.11
CA ALA A 120 -5.40 12.91 8.77
C ALA A 120 -4.07 13.69 8.76
N GLU A 121 -3.65 14.21 7.61
CA GLU A 121 -2.42 15.00 7.46
C GLU A 121 -2.45 16.22 8.37
N GLN A 122 -3.59 16.92 8.44
CA GLN A 122 -3.75 18.08 9.31
C GLN A 122 -3.66 17.71 10.79
N PHE A 123 -4.26 16.60 11.20
CA PHE A 123 -4.15 16.11 12.57
C PHE A 123 -2.70 15.81 12.94
N TYR A 124 -2.03 14.92 12.20
CA TYR A 124 -0.67 14.49 12.51
C TYR A 124 0.36 15.63 12.47
N SER A 125 0.16 16.61 11.58
CA SER A 125 1.11 17.72 11.41
C SER A 125 0.84 18.91 12.32
N THR A 126 -0.35 19.02 12.94
CA THR A 126 -0.72 20.23 13.70
C THR A 126 -1.34 20.02 15.07
N ALA A 127 -1.76 18.79 15.43
CA ALA A 127 -2.39 18.51 16.72
C ALA A 127 -1.45 17.81 17.72
N LEU A 128 -0.43 17.09 17.25
CA LEU A 128 0.53 16.36 18.08
C LEU A 128 1.65 17.26 18.59
N ARG A 129 2.21 16.96 19.78
CA ARG A 129 3.38 17.69 20.33
C ARG A 129 4.61 17.55 19.46
N GLN A 130 4.81 16.36 18.90
CA GLN A 130 5.80 16.12 17.87
C GLN A 130 5.09 16.01 16.51
N PRO A 131 5.13 17.07 15.68
CA PRO A 131 4.49 17.04 14.38
C PRO A 131 5.08 15.95 13.49
N PHE A 132 4.18 15.22 12.85
CA PHE A 132 4.50 14.20 11.88
C PHE A 132 3.82 14.52 10.55
N LYS A 133 4.58 14.46 9.46
CA LYS A 133 4.04 14.59 8.11
C LYS A 133 3.75 13.19 7.59
N LEU A 134 2.48 12.86 7.38
CA LEU A 134 2.09 11.54 6.88
C LEU A 134 2.79 11.23 5.55
N ASN A 135 2.97 12.26 4.72
CA ASN A 135 3.66 12.11 3.45
C ASN A 135 5.19 12.29 3.50
N ALA A 136 5.83 12.31 4.69
CA ALA A 136 7.27 12.50 4.81
C ALA A 136 8.09 11.49 3.96
N PHE A 137 7.60 10.25 3.89
CA PHE A 137 8.24 9.16 3.16
C PHE A 137 7.57 8.85 1.82
N GLY A 138 6.65 9.69 1.34
CA GLY A 138 5.92 9.46 0.09
C GLY A 138 4.78 8.44 0.17
N PHE A 139 4.23 8.19 1.36
CA PHE A 139 3.13 7.25 1.56
C PHE A 139 1.90 7.56 0.69
N ASN A 140 1.68 8.82 0.29
CA ASN A 140 0.60 9.19 -0.62
C ASN A 140 0.72 8.56 -2.03
N ALA A 141 1.94 8.30 -2.51
CA ALA A 141 2.15 7.65 -3.79
C ALA A 141 1.84 6.16 -3.66
N ILE A 142 2.20 5.55 -2.53
CA ILE A 142 1.90 4.15 -2.24
C ILE A 142 0.38 3.95 -2.09
N SER A 143 -0.30 4.85 -1.36
CA SER A 143 -1.76 4.79 -1.21
C SER A 143 -2.50 4.96 -2.55
N ALA A 144 -1.96 5.77 -3.47
CA ALA A 144 -2.53 5.88 -4.82
C ALA A 144 -2.48 4.54 -5.60
N LEU A 145 -1.43 3.73 -5.43
CA LEU A 145 -1.38 2.39 -6.04
C LEU A 145 -2.55 1.52 -5.57
N ARG A 146 -2.90 1.59 -4.28
CA ARG A 146 -4.06 0.88 -3.75
C ARG A 146 -5.35 1.32 -4.41
N ASN A 147 -5.54 2.63 -4.64
CA ASN A 147 -6.74 3.14 -5.30
C ASN A 147 -6.85 2.67 -6.75
N TYR A 148 -5.75 2.71 -7.52
CA TYR A 148 -5.73 2.18 -8.88
C TYR A 148 -6.04 0.68 -8.91
N TYR A 149 -5.49 -0.08 -7.96
CA TYR A 149 -5.78 -1.50 -7.83
C TYR A 149 -7.23 -1.80 -7.46
N ALA A 150 -7.79 -1.08 -6.48
CA ALA A 150 -9.16 -1.31 -6.02
C ALA A 150 -10.24 -0.93 -7.04
N HIS A 151 -9.98 0.07 -7.89
CA HIS A 151 -10.97 0.59 -8.85
C HIS A 151 -10.82 0.03 -10.27
N SER A 152 -9.61 -0.34 -10.67
CA SER A 152 -9.32 -0.75 -12.05
C SER A 152 -8.35 -1.93 -12.12
N TYR A 153 -8.17 -2.71 -11.05
CA TYR A 153 -7.19 -3.81 -10.99
C TYR A 153 -5.76 -3.38 -11.39
N GLY A 154 -5.41 -2.11 -11.15
CA GLY A 154 -4.08 -1.57 -11.44
C GLY A 154 -3.92 -1.05 -12.86
N VAL A 155 -5.01 -1.04 -13.64
CA VAL A 155 -5.07 -0.49 -14.99
C VAL A 155 -5.29 1.03 -14.93
N PHE A 156 -4.46 1.78 -15.65
CA PHE A 156 -4.62 3.22 -15.84
C PHE A 156 -5.48 3.50 -17.08
N GLN A 157 -6.41 4.45 -16.95
CA GLN A 157 -7.17 4.94 -18.09
C GLN A 157 -6.35 5.91 -18.97
N ASP A 158 -5.38 6.60 -18.38
CA ASP A 158 -4.52 7.57 -19.05
C ASP A 158 -3.02 7.22 -18.87
N ALA A 159 -2.28 7.23 -19.98
CA ALA A 159 -0.84 7.05 -20.02
C ALA A 159 -0.07 8.18 -19.32
N ALA A 160 -0.64 9.39 -19.21
CA ALA A 160 -0.04 10.48 -18.44
C ALA A 160 -0.07 10.17 -16.92
N ASP A 161 -1.22 9.73 -16.41
CA ASP A 161 -1.39 9.33 -15.00
C ASP A 161 -0.48 8.15 -14.63
N ALA A 162 -0.41 7.15 -15.52
CA ALA A 162 0.52 6.04 -15.44
C ALA A 162 1.98 6.49 -15.26
N ARG A 163 2.46 7.38 -16.14
CA ARG A 163 3.84 7.91 -16.10
C ARG A 163 4.10 8.77 -14.87
N GLN A 164 3.12 9.58 -14.46
CA GLN A 164 3.22 10.37 -13.24
C GLN A 164 3.37 9.45 -12.02
N GLN A 165 2.54 8.41 -11.93
CA GLN A 165 2.58 7.48 -10.82
C GLN A 165 3.87 6.64 -10.83
N GLN A 166 4.32 6.18 -11.99
CA GLN A 166 5.61 5.51 -12.16
C GLN A 166 6.75 6.41 -11.66
N THR A 167 6.77 7.68 -12.04
CA THR A 167 7.80 8.64 -11.59
C THR A 167 7.79 8.81 -10.07
N ARG A 168 6.61 8.87 -9.46
CA ARG A 168 6.48 8.99 -7.99
C ARG A 168 7.00 7.75 -7.28
N ILE A 169 6.66 6.55 -7.77
CA ILE A 169 7.11 5.28 -7.18
C ILE A 169 8.61 5.06 -7.41
N ALA A 170 9.12 5.35 -8.60
CA ALA A 170 10.55 5.22 -8.92
C ALA A 170 11.41 6.08 -7.98
N LYS A 171 10.95 7.28 -7.60
CA LYS A 171 11.63 8.13 -6.61
C LYS A 171 11.69 7.49 -5.21
N LEU A 172 10.70 6.68 -4.84
CA LEU A 172 10.64 6.01 -3.54
C LEU A 172 11.46 4.73 -3.50
N VAL A 173 11.38 3.93 -4.56
CA VAL A 173 12.15 2.68 -4.70
C VAL A 173 13.63 3.00 -4.89
N GLY A 174 13.95 4.10 -5.57
CA GLY A 174 15.31 4.50 -5.90
C GLY A 174 15.91 3.67 -7.04
N ALA A 175 16.88 4.26 -7.74
CA ALA A 175 17.66 3.57 -8.79
C ALA A 175 18.85 2.78 -8.21
N SER A 176 19.01 2.75 -6.88
CA SER A 176 20.12 2.08 -6.22
C SER A 176 19.96 0.57 -6.31
N GLU A 177 21.07 -0.11 -6.61
CA GLU A 177 21.19 -1.56 -6.50
C GLU A 177 20.65 -2.07 -5.15
N PRO A 178 20.22 -3.34 -5.08
CA PRO A 178 19.87 -3.95 -3.81
C PRO A 178 21.05 -3.84 -2.82
N SER A 179 20.77 -3.39 -1.61
CA SER A 179 21.72 -3.38 -0.50
C SER A 179 22.15 -4.81 -0.15
N LEU A 180 23.22 -4.96 0.64
CA LEU A 180 23.67 -6.29 1.07
C LEU A 180 22.56 -7.06 1.81
N GLU A 181 21.79 -6.37 2.66
CA GLU A 181 20.65 -6.97 3.36
C GLU A 181 19.56 -7.41 2.38
N GLU A 182 19.22 -6.58 1.40
CA GLU A 182 18.22 -6.91 0.38
C GLU A 182 18.66 -8.10 -0.49
N ARG A 183 19.95 -8.16 -0.85
CA ARG A 183 20.54 -9.30 -1.58
C ARG A 183 20.50 -10.59 -0.76
N ASN A 184 20.81 -10.52 0.53
CA ASN A 184 20.73 -11.68 1.43
C ASN A 184 19.30 -12.21 1.57
N LEU A 185 18.31 -11.34 1.35
CA LEU A 185 16.89 -11.69 1.30
C LEU A 185 16.40 -12.09 -0.10
N ARG A 186 17.32 -12.17 -1.08
CA ARG A 186 17.08 -12.55 -2.47
C ARG A 186 16.19 -11.59 -3.27
N TYR A 187 16.11 -10.32 -2.88
CA TYR A 187 15.45 -9.30 -3.71
C TYR A 187 16.38 -8.83 -4.82
N SER A 188 15.92 -8.85 -6.07
CA SER A 188 16.77 -8.51 -7.23
C SER A 188 16.15 -7.49 -8.20
N ASP A 189 14.83 -7.49 -8.37
CA ASP A 189 14.12 -6.68 -9.37
C ASP A 189 13.59 -5.36 -8.79
N SER A 190 14.26 -4.27 -9.16
CA SER A 190 13.83 -2.89 -8.86
C SER A 190 12.67 -2.39 -9.73
N LEU A 191 12.20 -3.23 -10.64
CA LEU A 191 11.38 -2.82 -11.77
C LEU A 191 9.96 -2.43 -11.33
N ALA A 192 9.70 -1.13 -11.17
CA ALA A 192 8.35 -0.57 -11.10
C ALA A 192 7.93 -0.13 -12.51
N ILE A 193 7.51 -1.08 -13.34
CA ILE A 193 7.04 -0.75 -14.69
C ILE A 193 5.53 -0.58 -14.65
N VAL A 194 5.09 0.53 -15.24
CA VAL A 194 3.73 0.66 -15.72
C VAL A 194 3.79 0.30 -17.22
N SER A 195 3.59 -0.98 -17.56
CA SER A 195 3.77 -1.48 -18.93
C SER A 195 2.45 -1.36 -19.71
N THR A 196 2.56 -1.09 -21.00
CA THR A 196 1.59 -1.58 -21.98
C THR A 196 1.83 -3.08 -22.14
N GLY A 197 0.83 -3.92 -21.85
CA GLY A 197 1.00 -5.39 -21.88
C GLY A 197 1.46 -5.93 -23.23
N SER A 198 2.03 -7.15 -23.24
CA SER A 198 2.25 -7.93 -24.46
C SER A 198 1.04 -8.84 -24.74
N GLY A 199 0.40 -8.69 -25.90
CA GLY A 199 -0.85 -9.39 -26.25
C GLY A 199 -2.06 -8.45 -26.28
N TRP A 200 -3.28 -8.94 -26.58
CA TRP A 200 -4.48 -8.16 -26.94
C TRP A 200 -4.89 -7.00 -25.99
N ASP A 201 -4.27 -6.85 -24.82
CA ASP A 201 -4.37 -5.74 -23.84
C ASP A 201 -3.40 -4.57 -24.08
N GLN A 202 -2.93 -4.34 -25.31
CA GLN A 202 -1.87 -3.36 -25.66
C GLN A 202 -2.20 -1.88 -25.36
N PHE A 203 -3.40 -1.56 -24.89
CA PHE A 203 -3.91 -0.19 -24.88
C PHE A 203 -3.94 0.49 -23.51
N ALA A 204 -3.80 -0.25 -22.40
CA ALA A 204 -3.89 0.33 -21.07
C ALA A 204 -2.63 0.04 -20.24
N PRO A 205 -1.97 1.08 -19.70
CA PRO A 205 -0.82 0.87 -18.82
C PRO A 205 -1.26 0.16 -17.52
N VAL A 206 -0.49 -0.82 -17.04
CA VAL A 206 -0.80 -1.58 -15.81
C VAL A 206 0.35 -1.53 -14.81
N VAL A 207 0.04 -1.38 -13.51
CA VAL A 207 1.05 -1.46 -12.44
C VAL A 207 1.65 -2.87 -12.35
N GLN A 208 2.96 -2.97 -12.54
CA GLN A 208 3.75 -4.17 -12.24
C GLN A 208 4.91 -3.82 -11.30
N LEU A 209 5.00 -4.52 -10.17
CA LEU A 209 6.03 -4.28 -9.15
C LEU A 209 6.97 -5.48 -9.04
N GLY A 210 8.25 -5.27 -9.33
CA GLY A 210 9.31 -6.21 -8.97
C GLY A 210 9.37 -6.48 -7.47
N ASP A 211 10.10 -7.52 -7.09
CA ASP A 211 10.20 -7.99 -5.70
C ASP A 211 10.88 -6.97 -4.76
N LEU A 212 11.95 -6.32 -5.21
CA LEU A 212 12.65 -5.27 -4.49
C LEU A 212 11.79 -4.01 -4.39
N ALA A 213 11.11 -3.64 -5.47
CA ALA A 213 10.18 -2.51 -5.47
C ALA A 213 9.07 -2.75 -4.44
N THR A 214 8.47 -3.93 -4.45
CA THR A 214 7.47 -4.36 -3.46
C THR A 214 8.03 -4.25 -2.04
N PHE A 215 9.20 -4.84 -1.78
CA PHE A 215 9.82 -4.82 -0.45
C PHE A 215 10.07 -3.39 0.06
N ARG A 216 10.67 -2.53 -0.76
CA ARG A 216 10.98 -1.14 -0.37
C ARG A 216 9.70 -0.34 -0.10
N LEU A 217 8.65 -0.52 -0.88
CA LEU A 217 7.35 0.13 -0.65
C LEU A 217 6.68 -0.35 0.65
N LEU A 218 6.82 -1.65 0.96
CA LEU A 218 6.38 -2.19 2.25
C LEU A 218 7.20 -1.60 3.41
N GLU A 219 8.52 -1.47 3.29
CA GLU A 219 9.33 -0.84 4.33
C GLU A 219 8.95 0.63 4.56
N ILE A 220 8.69 1.39 3.50
CA ILE A 220 8.22 2.79 3.61
C ILE A 220 6.86 2.86 4.33
N THR A 221 5.93 1.97 3.98
CA THR A 221 4.60 1.90 4.59
C THR A 221 4.71 1.62 6.09
N LYS A 222 5.54 0.63 6.47
CA LYS A 222 5.83 0.31 7.88
C LYS A 222 6.44 1.49 8.61
N LYS A 223 7.48 2.11 8.06
CA LYS A 223 8.17 3.27 8.65
C LYS A 223 7.20 4.44 8.88
N THR A 224 6.27 4.67 7.96
CA THR A 224 5.25 5.73 8.09
C THR A 224 4.36 5.48 9.32
N VAL A 225 3.86 4.27 9.50
CA VAL A 225 3.01 3.93 10.66
C VAL A 225 3.79 3.98 11.97
N LEU A 226 5.03 3.45 11.99
CA LEU A 226 5.87 3.50 13.18
C LEU A 226 6.22 4.92 13.60
N ALA A 227 6.54 5.80 12.64
CA ALA A 227 6.74 7.22 12.90
C ALA A 227 5.48 7.91 13.45
N ALA A 228 4.29 7.50 12.98
CA ALA A 228 3.02 7.99 13.52
C ALA A 228 2.80 7.54 14.98
N PHE A 229 3.14 6.30 15.33
CA PHE A 229 3.12 5.83 16.71
C PHE A 229 4.08 6.62 17.59
N ASP A 230 5.30 6.83 17.13
CA ASP A 230 6.31 7.58 17.89
C ASP A 230 5.85 9.02 18.12
N ALA A 231 5.31 9.69 17.10
CA ALA A 231 4.72 11.02 17.23
C ALA A 231 3.52 11.04 18.20
N ALA A 232 2.60 10.09 18.07
CA ALA A 232 1.42 9.97 18.93
C ALA A 232 1.80 9.69 20.39
N SER A 233 2.89 8.96 20.64
CA SER A 233 3.37 8.68 22.00
C SER A 233 3.73 9.93 22.80
N THR A 234 4.01 11.06 22.11
CA THR A 234 4.29 12.35 22.74
C THR A 234 3.03 13.08 23.20
N GLY A 235 1.85 12.65 22.76
CA GLY A 235 0.55 13.23 23.09
C GLY A 235 0.17 14.43 22.22
N LEU A 236 -0.96 15.06 22.57
CA LEU A 236 -1.45 16.28 21.95
C LEU A 236 -0.74 17.53 22.48
N LEU A 237 -0.72 18.58 21.66
CA LEU A 237 -0.41 19.94 22.12
C LEU A 237 -1.28 20.33 23.32
N ALA A 238 -0.81 21.30 24.11
CA ALA A 238 -1.61 21.85 25.21
C ALA A 238 -2.89 22.52 24.67
N ASP A 239 -3.96 22.57 25.46
CA ASP A 239 -5.30 22.97 25.00
C ASP A 239 -5.33 24.32 24.26
N GLU A 240 -4.57 25.32 24.75
CA GLU A 240 -4.49 26.65 24.12
C GLU A 240 -3.84 26.61 22.72
N GLU A 241 -2.80 25.77 22.56
CA GLU A 241 -2.10 25.58 21.29
C GLU A 241 -2.93 24.69 20.34
N LEU A 242 -3.54 23.65 20.88
CA LEU A 242 -4.40 22.72 20.15
C LEU A 242 -5.64 23.44 19.58
N ALA A 243 -6.25 24.34 20.34
CA ALA A 243 -7.35 25.19 19.87
C ALA A 243 -6.94 26.09 18.68
N ARG A 244 -5.66 26.40 18.55
CA ARG A 244 -5.10 27.17 17.43
C ARG A 244 -4.63 26.29 16.27
N SER A 245 -4.64 24.97 16.42
CA SER A 245 -4.22 24.03 15.36
C SER A 245 -5.10 24.15 14.11
N LYS A 246 -4.51 23.90 12.94
CA LYS A 246 -5.24 23.93 11.67
C LYS A 246 -6.35 22.87 11.64
N PHE A 247 -6.09 21.72 12.24
CA PHE A 247 -7.06 20.63 12.37
C PHE A 247 -8.31 21.09 13.14
N VAL A 248 -8.15 21.59 14.37
CA VAL A 248 -9.29 22.01 15.21
C VAL A 248 -10.08 23.15 14.58
N ARG A 249 -9.41 24.18 14.05
CA ARG A 249 -10.08 25.31 13.38
C ARG A 249 -10.93 24.87 12.20
N ARG A 250 -10.44 23.91 11.40
CA ARG A 250 -11.18 23.37 10.27
C ARG A 250 -12.36 22.53 10.74
N TRP A 251 -12.14 21.65 11.72
CA TRP A 251 -13.19 20.84 12.29
C TRP A 251 -14.32 21.69 12.87
N GLN A 252 -14.00 22.75 13.61
CA GLN A 252 -14.98 23.73 14.12
C GLN A 252 -15.76 24.41 13.01
N LYS A 253 -15.07 24.87 11.94
CA LYS A 253 -15.72 25.50 10.78
C LYS A 253 -16.73 24.56 10.11
N ASP A 254 -16.37 23.28 9.96
CA ASP A 254 -17.22 22.29 9.31
C ASP A 254 -18.44 21.87 10.18
N HIS A 255 -18.42 22.18 11.48
CA HIS A 255 -19.48 21.82 12.45
C HIS A 255 -20.16 23.03 13.10
N THR A 256 -19.81 24.26 12.69
CA THR A 256 -20.57 25.46 13.08
C THR A 256 -21.77 25.55 12.13
N PRO A 257 -23.02 25.61 12.64
CA PRO A 257 -24.19 25.80 11.80
C PRO A 257 -24.00 27.07 10.96
N GLN A 258 -24.00 26.93 9.63
CA GLN A 258 -24.14 28.11 8.78
C GLN A 258 -25.54 28.65 9.02
N GLU A 259 -25.64 29.83 9.62
CA GLU A 259 -26.88 30.60 9.65
C GLU A 259 -27.40 30.67 8.21
N GLN A 260 -28.57 30.08 7.97
CA GLN A 260 -29.23 30.19 6.68
C GLN A 260 -29.40 31.68 6.37
N PRO A 261 -29.02 32.18 5.18
CA PRO A 261 -29.31 33.55 4.83
C PRO A 261 -30.82 33.72 4.86
N HIS A 262 -31.30 34.51 5.83
CA HIS A 262 -32.68 34.94 5.88
C HIS A 262 -33.04 35.50 4.51
N SER A 263 -33.88 34.74 3.80
CA SER A 263 -34.56 35.23 2.62
C SER A 263 -35.46 36.36 3.12
N GLN A 264 -35.01 37.60 2.94
CA GLN A 264 -35.86 38.76 3.20
C GLN A 264 -37.02 38.75 2.19
N PRO A 265 -38.23 39.11 2.64
CA PRO A 265 -39.47 38.97 1.88
C PRO A 265 -39.52 39.85 0.62
#